data_AF-A0A4Z1GJ89-F1
#
_entry.id   AF-A0A4Z1GJ89-F1
#
_cell.length_a   1.000
_cell.length_b   1.000
_cell.length_c   1.000
_cell.angle_alpha   90.00
_cell.angle_beta   90.00
_cell.angle_gamma   90.00
#
_symmetry.space_group_name_H-M   'P 1'
#
loop_
_entity.id
_entity.type
_entity.pdbx_description
1 polymer ?
#
loop_
_entity_poly.entity_id
_entity_poly.type
_entity_poly.pdbx_seq_one_letter_code
_entity_poly.pdbx_strand_id
1 'polypeptide(L)'
;MAENILTFCTAEIPPELISQFIKHSQRTQESAKIWSVVRTPTSHPLGKRTRTTISPFRTGFLDASLSTLSEFVTSAPQTDGYHFSRNTFAVLDARSIEDGTVVLWSRLDSMPMEAVERGGWDEGKKTTEWKDYRVEFRKACWVVGVLQTTPGLFGEIVEKGQGTSVDGDGVLNVDTPMKECDLEEDDVSTDEESL
;
A
#
# COMPACT_ATOMS: atom_id res chain seq x y z
N MET A 1 -14.75 -5.24 -5.07
CA MET A 1 -14.44 -4.09 -4.19
C MET A 1 -12.97 -4.19 -3.84
N ALA A 2 -12.20 -3.11 -4.00
CA ALA A 2 -10.81 -3.09 -3.54
C ALA A 2 -10.77 -3.20 -2.01
N GLU A 3 -9.94 -4.10 -1.48
CA GLU A 3 -9.73 -4.21 -0.04
C GLU A 3 -8.99 -2.96 0.45
N ASN A 4 -9.26 -2.51 1.68
CA ASN A 4 -8.49 -1.42 2.27
C ASN A 4 -7.03 -1.86 2.48
N ILE A 5 -6.10 -0.92 2.44
CA ILE A 5 -4.67 -1.15 2.61
C ILE A 5 -4.25 -0.59 3.95
N LEU A 6 -3.79 -1.49 4.83
CA LEU A 6 -3.17 -1.06 6.08
C LEU A 6 -1.90 -0.28 5.75
N THR A 7 -1.80 0.91 6.32
CA THR A 7 -0.70 1.84 6.10
C THR A 7 0.00 2.09 7.43
N PHE A 8 1.28 1.74 7.51
CA PHE A 8 2.09 1.87 8.71
C PHE A 8 3.07 3.03 8.56
N CYS A 9 3.36 3.70 9.67
CA CYS A 9 4.43 4.70 9.73
C CYS A 9 5.61 4.07 10.47
N THR A 10 6.73 3.82 9.80
CA THR A 10 7.95 3.27 10.41
C THR A 10 8.94 4.35 10.83
N ALA A 11 8.62 5.61 10.52
CA ALA A 11 9.27 6.81 11.04
C ALA A 11 8.22 7.77 11.64
N GLU A 12 8.68 8.84 12.28
CA GLU A 12 7.80 9.93 12.74
C GLU A 12 7.35 10.78 11.55
N ILE A 13 6.24 10.39 10.95
CA ILE A 13 5.70 11.04 9.75
C ILE A 13 4.81 12.23 10.14
N PRO A 14 5.06 13.45 9.62
CA PRO A 14 4.18 14.59 9.84
C PRO A 14 2.75 14.31 9.32
N PRO A 15 1.70 14.70 10.05
CA PRO A 15 0.31 14.48 9.63
C PRO A 15 0.01 15.07 8.25
N GLU A 16 0.61 16.22 7.93
CA GLU A 16 0.45 16.89 6.64
C GLU A 16 0.95 16.01 5.48
N LEU A 17 2.01 15.24 5.68
CA LEU A 17 2.53 14.31 4.68
C LEU A 17 1.59 13.12 4.50
N ILE A 18 1.03 12.58 5.59
CA ILE A 18 0.05 11.49 5.49
C ILE A 18 -1.21 11.97 4.76
N SER A 19 -1.67 13.19 5.07
CA SER A 19 -2.76 13.87 4.35
C SER A 19 -2.43 14.04 2.87
N GLN A 20 -1.22 14.48 2.53
CA GLN A 20 -0.75 14.61 1.14
C GLN A 20 -0.71 13.26 0.43
N PHE A 21 -0.18 12.21 1.07
CA PHE A 21 -0.18 10.86 0.52
C PHE A 21 -1.59 10.39 0.17
N ILE A 22 -2.54 10.48 1.12
CA ILE A 22 -3.93 10.06 0.90
C ILE A 22 -4.56 10.90 -0.22
N LYS A 23 -4.36 12.22 -0.24
CA LYS A 23 -4.92 13.09 -1.27
C LYS A 23 -4.33 12.78 -2.65
N HIS A 24 -3.01 12.74 -2.79
CA HIS A 24 -2.34 12.57 -4.08
C HIS A 24 -2.57 11.20 -4.69
N SER A 25 -2.56 10.15 -3.88
CA SER A 25 -2.87 8.79 -4.34
C SER A 25 -4.31 8.60 -4.80
N GLN A 26 -5.23 9.49 -4.38
CA GLN A 26 -6.66 9.45 -4.70
C GLN A 26 -7.08 10.44 -5.81
N ARG A 27 -6.11 11.04 -6.52
CA ARG A 27 -6.40 12.06 -7.56
C ARG A 27 -6.91 11.51 -8.88
N THR A 28 -6.99 10.20 -9.07
CA THR A 28 -7.39 9.62 -10.35
C THR A 28 -8.80 9.07 -10.30
N GLN A 29 -9.53 9.15 -11.40
CA GLN A 29 -10.92 8.69 -11.51
C GLN A 29 -11.10 7.21 -11.11
N GLU A 30 -10.03 6.44 -11.22
CA GLU A 30 -9.94 5.01 -10.95
C GLU A 30 -9.49 4.70 -9.52
N SER A 31 -9.11 5.71 -8.74
CA SER A 31 -8.60 5.53 -7.38
C SER A 31 -9.75 5.35 -6.37
N ALA A 32 -9.62 4.33 -5.53
CA ALA A 32 -10.53 4.09 -4.43
C ALA A 32 -9.95 4.67 -3.14
N LYS A 33 -10.80 5.15 -2.23
CA LYS A 33 -10.42 5.55 -0.87
C LYS A 33 -10.04 4.28 -0.07
N ILE A 34 -8.83 3.76 -0.26
CA ILE A 34 -8.41 2.45 0.29
C ILE A 34 -7.51 2.53 1.51
N TRP A 35 -6.89 3.67 1.80
CA TRP A 35 -5.87 3.75 2.84
C TRP A 35 -6.47 3.70 4.25
N SER A 36 -5.87 2.85 5.10
CA SER A 36 -6.20 2.71 6.52
C SER A 36 -4.92 2.83 7.34
N VAL A 37 -4.66 4.03 7.86
CA VAL A 37 -3.50 4.33 8.70
C VAL A 37 -3.68 3.66 10.06
N VAL A 38 -2.74 2.76 10.38
CA VAL A 38 -2.70 2.05 11.66
C VAL A 38 -1.75 2.80 12.58
N ARG A 39 -2.30 3.49 13.58
CA ARG A 39 -1.49 4.33 14.49
C ARG A 39 -0.67 3.51 15.48
N THR A 40 -1.27 2.44 16.00
CA THR A 40 -0.66 1.58 17.02
C THR A 40 -1.07 0.11 16.80
N PRO A 41 -0.32 -0.87 17.30
CA PRO A 41 -0.71 -2.29 17.22
C PRO A 41 -2.06 -2.62 17.88
N THR A 42 -2.51 -1.80 18.83
CA THR A 42 -3.79 -1.95 19.51
C THR A 42 -4.95 -1.24 18.82
N SER A 43 -4.71 -0.54 17.69
CA SER A 43 -5.75 0.18 16.97
C SER A 43 -6.82 -0.77 16.43
N HIS A 44 -8.07 -0.54 16.83
CA HIS A 44 -9.24 -1.29 16.35
C HIS A 44 -10.44 -0.35 16.14
N PRO A 45 -11.35 -0.64 15.19
CA PRO A 45 -11.25 -1.72 14.20
C PRO A 45 -10.19 -1.41 13.12
N LEU A 46 -9.50 -2.45 12.65
CA LEU A 46 -8.55 -2.35 11.52
C LEU A 46 -9.29 -2.25 10.19
N GLY A 47 -8.65 -1.66 9.19
CA GLY A 47 -9.25 -1.49 7.85
C GLY A 47 -10.26 -0.34 7.76
N LYS A 48 -10.54 0.39 8.85
CA LYS A 48 -11.30 1.63 8.77
C LYS A 48 -10.53 2.66 7.96
N ARG A 49 -11.16 3.18 6.91
CA ARG A 49 -10.57 4.19 6.03
C ARG A 49 -10.18 5.43 6.81
N THR A 50 -8.98 5.93 6.54
CA THR A 50 -8.49 7.16 7.16
C THR A 50 -8.96 8.36 6.37
N ARG A 51 -9.50 9.36 7.08
CA ARG A 51 -9.86 10.65 6.50
C ARG A 51 -8.58 11.41 6.14
N THR A 52 -8.69 12.34 5.21
CA THR A 52 -7.56 13.17 4.76
C THR A 52 -7.06 14.11 5.84
N THR A 53 -7.90 14.51 6.81
CA THR A 53 -7.48 15.31 7.97
C THR A 53 -7.02 14.39 9.10
N ILE A 54 -5.75 14.47 9.48
CA ILE A 54 -5.12 13.60 10.48
C ILE A 54 -4.57 14.45 11.61
N SER A 55 -5.00 14.19 12.83
CA SER A 55 -4.40 14.79 14.03
C SER A 55 -3.02 14.19 14.29
N PRO A 56 -2.06 14.97 14.85
CA PRO A 56 -0.76 14.45 15.25
C PRO A 56 -0.87 13.21 16.14
N PHE A 57 -0.05 12.21 15.85
CA PHE A 57 0.06 10.99 16.65
C PHE A 57 1.50 10.48 16.60
N ARG A 58 1.91 9.73 17.64
CA ARG A 58 3.15 8.95 17.61
C ARG A 58 2.85 7.56 17.09
N THR A 59 3.67 7.09 16.14
CA THR A 59 3.50 5.74 15.59
C THR A 59 3.92 4.67 16.60
N GLY A 60 3.12 3.62 16.71
CA GLY A 60 3.48 2.39 17.44
C GLY A 60 4.32 1.42 16.62
N PHE A 61 4.71 1.79 15.39
CA PHE A 61 5.47 0.96 14.46
C PHE A 61 6.84 1.56 14.11
N LEU A 62 7.35 2.47 14.95
CA LEU A 62 8.68 3.07 14.78
C LEU A 62 9.74 1.96 14.63
N ASP A 63 10.53 2.04 13.56
CA ASP A 63 11.57 1.05 13.20
C ASP A 63 11.06 -0.41 13.07
N ALA A 64 9.75 -0.61 12.88
CA ALA A 64 9.19 -1.95 12.75
C ALA A 64 9.74 -2.67 11.51
N SER A 65 10.19 -3.91 11.73
CA SER A 65 10.71 -4.78 10.67
C SER A 65 9.60 -5.26 9.73
N LEU A 66 9.98 -5.67 8.51
CA LEU A 66 9.08 -6.36 7.58
C LEU A 66 8.41 -7.58 8.23
N SER A 67 9.16 -8.41 8.97
CA SER A 67 8.60 -9.59 9.64
C SER A 67 7.50 -9.20 10.63
N THR A 68 7.71 -8.12 11.41
CA THR A 68 6.71 -7.62 12.36
C THR A 68 5.46 -7.13 11.65
N LEU A 69 5.61 -6.33 10.58
CA LEU A 69 4.48 -5.76 9.86
C LEU A 69 3.70 -6.84 9.07
N SER A 70 4.40 -7.74 8.40
CA SER A 70 3.76 -8.84 7.67
C SER A 70 3.05 -9.83 8.60
N GLU A 71 3.64 -10.16 9.76
CA GLU A 71 2.97 -10.96 10.78
C GLU A 71 1.73 -10.25 11.32
N PHE A 72 1.81 -8.94 11.60
CA PHE A 72 0.67 -8.14 12.04
C PHE A 72 -0.48 -8.19 11.02
N VAL A 73 -0.19 -7.89 9.75
CA VAL A 73 -1.18 -7.87 8.67
C VAL A 73 -1.81 -9.26 8.45
N THR A 74 -0.99 -10.31 8.50
CA THR A 74 -1.45 -11.69 8.21
C THR A 74 -2.17 -12.34 9.38
N SER A 75 -1.89 -11.96 10.63
CA SER A 75 -2.53 -12.51 11.83
C SER A 75 -3.71 -11.67 12.34
N ALA A 76 -3.80 -10.39 11.97
CA ALA A 76 -4.83 -9.48 12.43
C ALA A 76 -6.25 -10.03 12.17
N PRO A 77 -7.18 -9.90 13.13
CA PRO A 77 -8.58 -10.29 12.92
C PRO A 77 -9.21 -9.37 11.88
N GLN A 78 -10.05 -9.95 11.01
CA GLN A 78 -10.95 -9.14 10.19
C GLN A 78 -12.28 -9.00 10.93
N THR A 79 -12.68 -7.76 11.16
CA THR A 79 -14.00 -7.42 11.71
C THR A 79 -15.01 -7.24 10.60
N ASP A 80 -16.24 -7.70 10.81
CA ASP A 80 -17.33 -7.49 9.86
C ASP A 80 -17.51 -5.99 9.55
N GLY A 81 -17.49 -5.65 8.25
CA GLY A 81 -17.67 -4.27 7.76
C GLY A 81 -16.38 -3.50 7.42
N TYR A 82 -15.20 -3.99 7.82
CA TYR A 82 -13.90 -3.37 7.47
C TYR A 82 -12.90 -4.40 6.96
N HIS A 83 -13.02 -4.78 5.68
CA HIS A 83 -12.07 -5.69 5.03
C HIS A 83 -10.80 -4.95 4.61
N PHE A 84 -9.65 -5.57 4.85
CA PHE A 84 -8.34 -5.08 4.43
C PHE A 84 -7.51 -6.21 3.82
N SER A 85 -6.56 -5.85 2.98
CA SER A 85 -5.74 -6.84 2.30
C SER A 85 -4.74 -7.49 3.26
N ARG A 86 -4.71 -8.83 3.25
CA ARG A 86 -3.67 -9.61 3.93
C ARG A 86 -2.42 -9.81 3.09
N ASN A 87 -2.51 -9.50 1.80
CA ASN A 87 -1.44 -9.72 0.83
C ASN A 87 -0.71 -8.44 0.47
N THR A 88 -1.26 -7.27 0.78
CA THR A 88 -0.63 -5.98 0.42
C THR A 88 -0.82 -4.97 1.55
N PHE A 89 0.27 -4.30 1.93
CA PHE A 89 0.25 -3.18 2.87
C PHE A 89 1.20 -2.07 2.44
N ALA A 90 1.04 -0.88 3.02
CA ALA A 90 1.84 0.30 2.71
C ALA A 90 2.68 0.73 3.92
N VAL A 91 3.86 1.27 3.65
CA VAL A 91 4.79 1.80 4.65
C VAL A 91 5.21 3.22 4.25
N LEU A 92 4.98 4.16 5.16
CA LEU A 92 5.59 5.48 5.14
C LEU A 92 6.80 5.46 6.07
N ASP A 93 7.99 5.65 5.49
CA ASP A 93 9.28 5.62 6.19
C ASP A 93 9.96 6.99 6.14
N ALA A 94 11.19 7.09 6.66
CA ALA A 94 11.92 8.35 6.68
C ALA A 94 12.07 8.97 5.28
N ARG A 95 12.28 8.13 4.25
CA ARG A 95 12.40 8.58 2.85
C ARG A 95 11.08 9.09 2.28
N SER A 96 9.94 8.67 2.82
CA SER A 96 8.64 9.20 2.40
C SER A 96 8.54 10.72 2.58
N ILE A 97 9.22 11.27 3.59
CA ILE A 97 9.23 12.70 3.92
C ILE A 97 9.97 13.50 2.84
N GLU A 98 11.08 12.95 2.33
CA GLU A 98 11.97 13.61 1.39
C GLU A 98 11.49 13.43 -0.06
N ASP A 99 11.11 12.20 -0.42
CA ASP A 99 10.90 11.80 -1.81
C ASP A 99 9.41 11.91 -2.23
N GLY A 100 8.48 12.07 -1.29
CA GLY A 100 7.04 11.98 -1.59
C GLY A 100 6.63 10.59 -2.09
N THR A 101 7.27 9.54 -1.53
CA THR A 101 7.10 8.14 -1.92
C THR A 101 6.54 7.29 -0.78
N VAL A 102 5.88 6.20 -1.13
CA VAL A 102 5.41 5.16 -0.20
C VAL A 102 6.00 3.82 -0.64
N VAL A 103 6.31 2.95 0.32
CA VAL A 103 6.72 1.57 0.03
C VAL A 103 5.50 0.68 0.09
N LEU A 104 5.18 0.01 -1.02
CA LEU A 104 4.12 -0.98 -1.09
C LEU A 104 4.73 -2.37 -0.96
N TRP A 105 4.38 -3.07 0.10
CA TRP A 105 4.75 -4.48 0.29
C TRP A 105 3.63 -5.36 -0.21
N SER A 106 3.95 -6.33 -1.07
CA SER A 106 2.99 -7.31 -1.55
C SER A 106 3.54 -8.72 -1.53
N ARG A 107 2.68 -9.66 -1.13
CA ARG A 107 2.98 -11.09 -1.09
C ARG A 107 2.74 -11.67 -2.47
N LEU A 108 3.82 -12.10 -3.11
CA LEU A 108 3.81 -12.63 -4.47
C LEU A 108 4.17 -14.11 -4.46
N ASP A 109 3.38 -14.88 -5.20
CA ASP A 109 3.68 -16.28 -5.50
C ASP A 109 4.53 -16.33 -6.78
N SER A 110 5.68 -16.97 -6.70
CA SER A 110 6.58 -17.21 -7.82
C SER A 110 6.91 -18.70 -7.94
N MET A 111 7.26 -19.14 -9.14
CA MET A 111 7.70 -20.50 -9.40
C MET A 111 8.85 -20.44 -10.42
N PRO A 112 9.90 -21.29 -10.29
CA PRO A 112 10.99 -21.30 -11.26
C PRO A 112 10.46 -21.52 -12.67
N MET A 113 10.85 -20.65 -13.61
CA MET A 113 10.31 -20.64 -14.98
C MET A 113 10.52 -21.98 -15.68
N GLU A 114 11.67 -22.63 -15.46
CA GLU A 114 11.97 -23.98 -15.98
C GLU A 114 10.97 -25.05 -15.52
N ALA A 115 10.40 -24.89 -14.33
CA ALA A 115 9.42 -25.81 -13.78
C ALA A 115 8.02 -25.53 -14.35
N VAL A 116 7.67 -24.26 -14.58
CA VAL A 116 6.44 -23.85 -15.27
C VAL A 116 6.45 -24.33 -16.73
N GLU A 117 7.55 -24.15 -17.46
CA GLU A 117 7.67 -24.56 -18.86
C GLU A 117 7.61 -26.09 -19.04
N ARG A 118 8.13 -26.85 -18.07
CA ARG A 118 8.21 -28.32 -18.15
C ARG A 118 6.94 -29.02 -17.70
N GLY A 119 6.20 -28.46 -16.75
CA GLY A 119 5.09 -29.15 -16.07
C GLY A 119 3.87 -28.30 -15.77
N GLY A 120 3.86 -27.03 -16.16
CA GLY A 120 2.83 -26.08 -15.77
C GLY A 120 2.98 -25.58 -14.33
N TRP A 121 2.05 -24.73 -13.91
CA TRP A 121 1.98 -24.21 -12.55
C TRP A 121 1.67 -25.32 -11.54
N ASP A 122 2.48 -25.45 -10.50
CA ASP A 122 2.33 -26.43 -9.42
C ASP A 122 2.32 -25.71 -8.07
N GLU A 123 1.17 -25.71 -7.40
CA GLU A 123 1.03 -25.07 -6.08
C GLU A 123 1.96 -25.65 -5.02
N GLY A 124 2.34 -26.93 -5.12
CA GLY A 124 3.27 -27.57 -4.19
C GLY A 124 4.72 -27.10 -4.35
N LYS A 125 5.02 -26.36 -5.42
CA LYS A 125 6.36 -25.85 -5.73
C LYS A 125 6.42 -24.32 -5.81
N LYS A 126 5.31 -23.64 -5.52
CA LYS A 126 5.31 -22.17 -5.46
C LYS A 126 6.10 -21.69 -4.25
N THR A 127 6.88 -20.64 -4.46
CA THR A 127 7.52 -19.89 -3.40
C THR A 127 6.69 -18.62 -3.18
N THR A 128 6.39 -18.31 -1.93
CA THR A 128 5.65 -17.09 -1.58
C THR A 128 6.60 -16.15 -0.86
N GLU A 129 6.79 -14.96 -1.40
CA GLU A 129 7.71 -13.95 -0.86
C GLU A 129 7.05 -12.57 -0.77
N TRP A 130 7.49 -11.76 0.18
CA TRP A 130 7.12 -10.35 0.24
C TRP A 130 8.09 -9.55 -0.63
N LYS A 131 7.56 -8.84 -1.63
CA LYS A 131 8.31 -7.86 -2.44
C LYS A 131 7.86 -6.45 -2.11
N ASP A 132 8.81 -5.52 -2.11
CA ASP A 132 8.56 -4.11 -1.96
C ASP A 132 8.66 -3.34 -3.26
N TYR A 133 7.82 -2.32 -3.37
CA TYR A 133 7.81 -1.37 -4.48
C TYR A 133 7.70 0.03 -3.91
N ARG A 134 8.80 0.80 -3.95
CA ARG A 134 8.75 2.23 -3.62
C ARG A 134 8.14 2.98 -4.79
N VAL A 135 7.07 3.73 -4.56
CA VAL A 135 6.33 4.44 -5.60
C VAL A 135 5.99 5.84 -5.16
N GLU A 136 5.91 6.77 -6.11
CA GLU A 136 5.39 8.12 -5.85
C GLU A 136 3.95 8.03 -5.31
N PHE A 137 3.59 8.92 -4.38
CA PHE A 137 2.24 8.96 -3.80
C PHE A 137 1.13 8.94 -4.85
N ARG A 138 1.28 9.72 -5.93
CA ARG A 138 0.28 9.81 -7.01
C ARG A 138 0.02 8.48 -7.74
N LYS A 139 1.01 7.57 -7.76
CA LYS A 139 0.92 6.27 -8.45
C LYS A 139 0.48 5.14 -7.52
N ALA A 140 0.56 5.34 -6.20
CA ALA A 140 0.38 4.30 -5.20
C ALA A 140 -0.96 3.55 -5.28
N CYS A 141 -2.08 4.27 -5.43
CA CYS A 141 -3.39 3.61 -5.48
C CYS A 141 -3.56 2.76 -6.74
N TRP A 142 -3.04 3.23 -7.88
CA TRP A 142 -3.07 2.47 -9.12
C TRP A 142 -2.23 1.20 -9.01
N VAL A 143 -1.00 1.32 -8.49
CA VAL A 143 -0.10 0.16 -8.29
C VAL A 143 -0.74 -0.87 -7.37
N VAL A 144 -1.39 -0.44 -6.28
CA VAL A 144 -2.17 -1.36 -5.44
C VAL A 144 -3.28 -2.06 -6.22
N GLY A 145 -4.01 -1.35 -7.07
CA GLY A 145 -5.05 -1.93 -7.91
C GLY A 145 -4.52 -3.05 -8.81
N VAL A 146 -3.34 -2.85 -9.41
CA VAL A 146 -2.68 -3.88 -10.23
C VAL A 146 -2.19 -5.05 -9.36
N LEU A 147 -1.59 -4.78 -8.20
CA LEU A 147 -1.15 -5.80 -7.25
C LEU A 147 -2.31 -6.66 -6.70
N GLN A 148 -3.49 -6.08 -6.48
CA GLN A 148 -4.66 -6.84 -6.01
C GLN A 148 -5.32 -7.69 -7.10
N THR A 149 -5.23 -7.26 -8.37
CA THR A 149 -5.89 -7.94 -9.49
C THR A 149 -5.00 -8.93 -10.21
N THR A 150 -3.72 -8.61 -10.37
CA THR A 150 -2.74 -9.38 -11.16
C THR A 150 -1.34 -9.38 -10.50
N PRO A 151 -1.21 -9.83 -9.24
CA PRO A 151 0.04 -9.73 -8.47
C PRO A 151 1.25 -10.37 -9.16
N GLY A 152 1.09 -11.59 -9.69
CA GLY A 152 2.18 -12.30 -10.38
C GLY A 152 2.64 -11.62 -11.67
N LEU A 153 1.69 -11.15 -12.48
CA LEU A 153 1.99 -10.42 -13.71
C LEU A 153 2.68 -9.08 -13.43
N PHE A 154 2.26 -8.38 -12.37
CA PHE A 154 2.92 -7.13 -11.98
C PHE A 154 4.38 -7.36 -11.58
N GLY A 155 4.65 -8.39 -10.77
CA GLY A 155 6.02 -8.77 -10.41
C GLY A 155 6.87 -9.07 -11.66
N GLU A 156 6.33 -9.85 -12.60
CA GLU A 156 7.03 -10.17 -13.85
C GLU A 156 7.28 -8.94 -14.74
N ILE A 157 6.30 -8.03 -14.85
CA ILE A 157 6.42 -6.77 -15.59
C ILE A 157 7.53 -5.89 -15.01
N VAL A 158 7.61 -5.79 -13.68
CA VAL A 158 8.64 -5.02 -12.99
C VAL A 158 10.01 -5.65 -13.19
N GLU A 159 10.14 -6.97 -13.03
CA GLU A 159 11.39 -7.69 -13.24
C GLU A 159 11.90 -7.59 -14.68
N LYS A 160 10.98 -7.60 -15.67
CA LYS A 160 11.32 -7.50 -17.10
C LYS A 160 11.43 -6.07 -17.61
N GLY A 161 11.13 -5.06 -16.79
CA GLY A 161 11.16 -3.65 -17.18
C GLY A 161 10.17 -3.27 -18.30
N GLN A 162 9.04 -3.98 -18.39
CA GLN A 162 8.07 -3.76 -19.48
C GLN A 162 7.10 -2.62 -19.15
N GLY A 163 7.42 -1.39 -19.59
CA GLY A 163 6.60 -0.21 -19.24
C GLY A 163 6.74 0.20 -17.76
N THR A 164 7.80 -0.30 -17.11
CA THR A 164 8.21 0.07 -15.77
C THR A 164 9.72 0.24 -15.73
N SER A 165 10.22 1.13 -14.89
CA SER A 165 11.65 1.31 -14.63
C SER A 165 11.86 1.64 -13.17
N VAL A 166 12.97 1.20 -12.59
CA VAL A 166 13.41 1.63 -11.25
C VAL A 166 14.50 2.66 -11.46
N ASP A 167 14.35 3.85 -10.88
CA ASP A 167 15.36 4.90 -10.99
C ASP A 167 16.58 4.66 -10.07
N GLY A 168 17.55 5.57 -10.13
CA GLY A 168 18.79 5.49 -9.35
C GLY A 168 18.58 5.48 -7.83
N ASP A 169 17.42 5.92 -7.36
CA ASP A 169 17.06 6.00 -5.94
C ASP A 169 16.14 4.84 -5.51
N GLY A 170 15.86 3.90 -6.40
CA GLY A 170 15.03 2.73 -6.14
C GLY A 170 13.53 2.99 -6.24
N VAL A 171 13.09 4.10 -6.83
CA VAL A 171 11.66 4.40 -7.02
C VAL A 171 11.17 3.75 -8.32
N LEU A 172 10.10 2.99 -8.22
CA LEU A 172 9.42 2.35 -9.34
C LEU A 172 8.59 3.39 -10.10
N ASN A 173 9.06 3.70 -11.29
CA ASN A 173 8.39 4.48 -12.30
C ASN A 173 7.52 3.55 -13.17
N VAL A 174 6.22 3.65 -13.02
CA VAL A 174 5.23 3.00 -13.90
C VAL A 174 4.70 3.99 -14.93
N ASP A 175 4.58 3.57 -16.18
CA ASP A 175 3.91 4.33 -17.25
C ASP A 175 2.40 4.15 -17.11
N THR A 176 1.77 5.08 -16.40
CA THR A 176 0.34 5.02 -16.08
C THR A 176 -0.49 5.82 -17.07
N PRO A 177 -1.57 5.25 -17.67
CA PRO A 177 -2.59 6.02 -18.39
C PRO A 177 -3.55 6.68 -17.39
N MET A 178 -3.03 7.49 -16.47
CA MET A 178 -3.82 8.16 -15.44
C MET A 178 -4.43 9.46 -15.98
N LYS A 179 -5.76 9.57 -15.98
CA LYS A 179 -6.44 10.87 -16.07
C LYS A 179 -6.54 11.48 -14.68
N GLU A 180 -5.89 12.62 -14.49
CA GLU A 180 -6.03 13.41 -13.27
C GLU A 180 -7.47 13.96 -13.18
N CYS A 181 -8.07 13.86 -11.99
CA CYS A 181 -9.32 14.53 -11.66
C CYS A 181 -9.02 15.70 -10.73
N ASP A 182 -9.69 16.83 -10.97
CA ASP A 182 -9.74 17.93 -10.01
C ASP A 182 -10.47 17.45 -8.76
N LEU A 183 -9.78 17.46 -7.60
CA LEU A 183 -10.39 17.09 -6.32
C LEU A 183 -11.35 18.22 -5.90
N GLU A 184 -12.64 17.93 -5.76
CA GLU A 184 -13.53 18.79 -4.99
C GLU A 184 -13.14 18.70 -3.50
N GLU A 185 -12.92 19.86 -2.88
CA GLU A 185 -12.56 19.99 -1.46
C GLU A 185 -13.77 19.71 -0.57
N ASP A 186 -14.20 18.46 -0.45
CA ASP A 186 -15.30 18.10 0.45
C ASP A 186 -14.88 17.04 1.47
N ASP A 187 -14.61 17.51 2.70
CA ASP A 187 -15.12 16.92 3.95
C ASP A 187 -14.89 17.89 5.14
N VAL A 188 -15.56 19.05 5.15
CA VAL A 188 -15.75 19.83 6.40
C VAL A 188 -16.93 19.21 7.15
N SER A 189 -16.67 18.14 7.89
CA SER A 189 -17.54 17.74 9.00
C SER A 189 -16.70 17.74 10.28
N THR A 190 -16.97 18.73 11.13
CA THR A 190 -16.42 18.86 12.47
C THR A 190 -16.65 17.58 13.26
N ASP A 191 -15.57 17.08 13.87
CA ASP A 191 -15.62 16.04 14.88
C ASP A 191 -16.59 16.45 16.00
N GLU A 192 -17.62 15.64 16.24
CA GLU A 192 -18.11 15.45 17.60
C GLU A 192 -17.56 14.13 18.11
N GLU A 193 -16.42 14.22 18.81
CA GLU A 193 -16.06 13.24 19.84
C GLU A 193 -17.21 13.21 20.86
N SER A 194 -17.99 12.13 20.86
CA SER A 194 -18.79 11.76 22.03
C SER A 194 -18.00 10.73 22.83
N LEU A 195 -17.69 11.15 24.06
CA LEU A 195 -17.11 10.46 25.22
C LEU A 195 -17.36 8.94 25.31
#